data_AF-A0A3M1D6E8-F1
#
_entry.id   AF-A0A3M1D6E8-F1
#
_cell.length_a   1.000
_cell.length_b   1.000
_cell.length_c   1.000
_cell.angle_alpha   90.00
_cell.angle_beta   90.00
_cell.angle_gamma   90.00
#
_symmetry.space_group_name_H-M   'P 1'
#
loop_
_entity.id
_entity.type
_entity.pdbx_description
1 polymer ?
#
loop_
_entity_poly.entity_id
_entity_poly.type
_entity_poly.pdbx_seq_one_letter_code
_entity_poly.pdbx_strand_id
1 'polypeptide(L)'
;MTRLLLPPLLLSLSLAAACEPTCKAACDKLVSCEEIDSPRQAVIDCQTSCEIQQNLYETWQDHQARDAMADLKHCIVSEECAAIDEGVCYDADLYIW
;
A
#
# COMPACT_ATOMS: atom_id res chain seq x y z
N MET A 1 19.93 16.63 52.41
CA MET A 1 20.18 17.15 51.05
C MET A 1 20.48 15.97 50.15
N THR A 2 19.47 15.43 49.44
CA THR A 2 19.68 14.34 48.48
C THR A 2 18.93 14.69 47.21
N ARG A 3 19.67 14.65 46.11
CA ARG A 3 19.42 15.34 44.85
C ARG A 3 18.29 14.70 44.06
N LEU A 4 17.46 15.56 43.45
CA LEU A 4 16.61 15.28 42.30
C LEU A 4 17.41 14.60 41.18
N LEU A 5 16.94 13.45 40.71
CA LEU A 5 17.26 12.92 39.39
C LEU A 5 15.98 12.30 38.81
N LEU A 6 15.17 13.15 38.15
CA LEU A 6 14.22 12.71 37.14
C LEU A 6 15.02 12.42 35.86
N PRO A 7 15.02 11.20 35.30
CA PRO A 7 15.33 11.03 33.88
C PRO A 7 14.04 11.27 33.08
N PRO A 8 14.03 12.22 32.12
CA PRO A 8 12.97 12.29 31.14
C PRO A 8 13.23 11.16 30.15
N LEU A 9 12.59 10.01 30.38
CA LEU A 9 12.38 9.04 29.31
C LEU A 9 11.36 9.66 28.36
N LEU A 10 11.88 10.54 27.49
CA LEU A 10 11.31 10.84 26.19
C LEU A 10 11.17 9.51 25.45
N LEU A 11 10.03 8.84 25.66
CA LEU A 11 9.52 7.88 24.70
C LEU A 11 9.23 8.68 23.44
N SER A 12 10.26 8.86 22.62
CA SER A 12 10.16 9.20 21.21
C SER A 12 9.46 8.03 20.52
N LEU A 13 8.14 7.92 20.75
CA LEU A 13 7.26 7.05 20.02
C LEU A 13 7.08 7.70 18.64
N SER A 14 8.12 7.60 17.83
CA SER A 14 8.05 7.85 16.40
C SER A 14 7.16 6.76 15.82
N LEU A 15 5.84 6.95 15.89
CA LEU A 15 4.94 6.30 14.98
C LEU A 15 5.37 6.77 13.59
N ALA A 16 6.25 6.00 12.96
CA ALA A 16 6.19 5.87 11.52
C ALA A 16 4.79 5.35 11.24
N ALA A 17 3.83 6.27 11.13
CA ALA A 17 2.70 6.06 10.25
C ALA A 17 3.35 5.80 8.89
N ALA A 18 3.60 4.53 8.59
CA ALA A 18 3.88 4.12 7.23
C ALA A 18 2.66 4.58 6.47
N CYS A 19 2.80 5.70 5.76
CA CYS A 19 1.72 6.23 4.96
C CYS A 19 1.38 5.14 3.95
N GLU A 20 0.17 4.61 4.05
CA GLU A 20 -0.35 3.66 3.08
C GLU A 20 -0.20 4.26 1.68
N PRO A 21 0.46 3.56 0.73
CA PRO A 21 0.56 4.04 -0.63
C PRO A 21 -0.82 4.25 -1.22
N THR A 22 -0.92 5.28 -2.05
CA THR A 22 -2.14 5.55 -2.79
C THR A 22 -2.32 4.53 -3.91
N CYS A 23 -3.55 4.30 -4.34
CA CYS A 23 -3.85 3.52 -5.56
C CYS A 23 -3.06 4.04 -6.76
N LYS A 24 -2.93 5.36 -6.90
CA LYS A 24 -2.13 5.98 -7.95
C LYS A 24 -0.68 5.53 -7.92
N ALA A 25 -0.03 5.53 -6.75
CA ALA A 25 1.38 5.16 -6.63
C ALA A 25 1.63 3.70 -7.01
N ALA A 26 0.76 2.79 -6.55
CA ALA A 26 0.83 1.38 -6.92
C ALA A 26 0.60 1.17 -8.43
N CYS A 27 -0.41 1.82 -9.01
CA CYS A 27 -0.72 1.71 -10.43
C CYS A 27 0.33 2.34 -11.35
N ASP A 28 0.93 3.47 -10.97
CA ASP A 28 2.07 4.05 -11.69
C ASP A 28 3.23 3.03 -11.76
N LYS A 29 3.49 2.31 -10.67
CA LYS A 29 4.51 1.27 -10.62
C LYS A 29 4.16 0.07 -11.49
N LEU A 30 2.97 -0.50 -11.38
CA LEU A 30 2.51 -1.62 -12.21
C LEU A 30 2.64 -1.30 -13.70
N VAL A 31 2.08 -0.16 -14.14
CA VAL A 31 2.14 0.24 -15.54
C VAL A 31 3.56 0.56 -16.00
N SER A 32 4.45 1.00 -15.10
CA SER A 32 5.86 1.21 -15.44
C SER A 32 6.66 -0.10 -15.57
N CYS A 33 6.18 -1.18 -14.93
CA CYS A 33 6.80 -2.50 -15.02
C CYS A 33 6.41 -3.24 -16.32
N GLU A 34 5.31 -2.84 -16.94
CA GLU A 34 4.82 -3.39 -18.20
C GLU A 34 5.09 -2.47 -19.40
N GLU A 35 5.38 -3.03 -20.57
CA GLU A 35 5.48 -2.25 -21.81
C GLU A 35 4.07 -2.03 -22.40
N ILE A 36 3.33 -1.05 -21.88
CA ILE A 36 1.98 -0.73 -22.32
C ILE A 36 1.98 0.42 -23.34
N ASP A 37 1.28 0.25 -24.47
CA ASP A 37 1.17 1.24 -25.55
C ASP A 37 0.56 2.59 -25.13
N SER A 38 -0.36 2.58 -24.14
CA SER A 38 -1.05 3.77 -23.63
C SER A 38 -0.96 3.85 -22.09
N PRO A 39 0.23 4.16 -21.53
CA PRO A 39 0.49 4.03 -20.11
C PRO A 39 -0.35 5.01 -19.26
N ARG A 40 -0.66 6.20 -19.80
CA ARG A 40 -1.52 7.15 -19.07
C ARG A 40 -2.93 6.61 -18.85
N GLN A 41 -3.53 6.01 -19.89
CA GLN A 41 -4.88 5.46 -19.76
C GLN A 41 -4.86 4.24 -18.84
N ALA A 42 -3.85 3.38 -18.97
CA ALA A 42 -3.69 2.21 -18.11
C ALA A 42 -3.57 2.59 -16.61
N VAL A 43 -2.83 3.66 -16.29
CA VAL A 43 -2.75 4.17 -14.90
C VAL A 43 -4.12 4.61 -14.39
N ILE A 44 -4.90 5.33 -15.22
CA ILE A 44 -6.23 5.82 -14.82
C ILE A 44 -7.18 4.65 -14.56
N ASP A 45 -7.19 3.66 -15.45
CA ASP A 45 -8.09 2.51 -15.33
C ASP A 45 -7.72 1.62 -14.13
N CYS A 46 -6.42 1.40 -13.91
CA CYS A 46 -5.90 0.72 -12.72
C CYS A 46 -6.28 1.48 -11.45
N GLN A 47 -6.02 2.79 -11.39
CA GLN A 47 -6.29 3.61 -10.20
C GLN A 47 -7.79 3.59 -9.87
N THR A 48 -8.65 3.75 -10.87
CA THR A 48 -10.11 3.73 -10.70
C THR A 48 -10.57 2.41 -10.11
N SER A 49 -10.07 1.29 -10.63
CA SER A 49 -10.43 -0.04 -10.15
C SER A 49 -9.96 -0.29 -8.71
N CYS A 50 -8.73 0.12 -8.40
CA CYS A 50 -8.16 0.05 -7.05
C CYS A 50 -9.00 0.85 -6.04
N GLU A 51 -9.40 2.08 -6.38
CA GLU A 51 -10.18 2.95 -5.49
C GLU A 51 -11.60 2.41 -5.27
N ILE A 52 -12.23 1.87 -6.31
CA ILE A 52 -13.54 1.20 -6.20
C ILE A 52 -13.43 0.03 -5.21
N GLN A 53 -12.40 -0.81 -5.37
CA GLN A 53 -12.22 -2.00 -4.54
C GLN A 53 -11.92 -1.64 -3.08
N GLN A 54 -11.02 -0.68 -2.85
CA GLN A 54 -10.73 -0.18 -1.50
C GLN A 54 -12.00 0.37 -0.82
N ASN A 55 -12.79 1.17 -1.53
CA ASN A 55 -14.04 1.74 -1.01
C ASN A 55 -15.10 0.66 -0.71
N LEU A 56 -15.14 -0.45 -1.47
CA LEU A 56 -16.00 -1.59 -1.15
C LEU A 56 -15.62 -2.21 0.19
N TYR A 57 -14.33 -2.46 0.42
CA TYR A 57 -13.85 -3.03 1.69
C TYR A 57 -14.06 -2.10 2.87
N GLU A 58 -13.90 -0.78 2.67
CA GLU A 58 -14.26 0.23 3.66
C GLU A 58 -15.76 0.21 3.98
N THR A 59 -16.61 0.18 2.95
CA THR A 59 -18.08 0.19 3.09
C THR A 59 -18.59 -1.08 3.79
N TRP A 60 -18.00 -2.24 3.50
CA TRP A 60 -18.36 -3.51 4.13
C TRP A 60 -17.76 -3.67 5.53
N GLN A 61 -16.90 -2.73 5.96
CA GLN A 61 -16.13 -2.83 7.21
C GLN A 61 -15.30 -4.12 7.28
N ASP A 62 -14.83 -4.58 6.12
CA ASP A 62 -13.97 -5.75 6.02
C ASP A 62 -12.54 -5.35 6.37
N HIS A 63 -12.22 -5.41 7.66
CA HIS A 63 -10.91 -5.03 8.17
C HIS A 63 -9.78 -5.88 7.58
N GLN A 64 -10.02 -7.17 7.34
CA GLN A 64 -9.01 -8.06 6.76
C GLN A 64 -8.69 -7.64 5.32
N ALA A 65 -9.72 -7.41 4.51
CA ALA A 65 -9.51 -7.00 3.12
C ALA A 65 -8.89 -5.60 3.00
N ARG A 66 -9.17 -4.70 3.95
CA ARG A 66 -8.54 -3.38 4.01
C ARG A 66 -7.04 -3.47 4.31
N ASP A 67 -6.67 -4.27 5.31
CA ASP A 67 -5.26 -4.46 5.67
C ASP A 67 -4.51 -5.16 4.53
N ALA A 68 -5.11 -6.20 3.93
CA ALA A 68 -4.55 -6.86 2.76
C ALA A 68 -4.38 -5.90 1.56
N MET A 69 -5.35 -5.00 1.31
CA MET A 69 -5.23 -3.99 0.24
C MET A 69 -4.09 -3.00 0.51
N ALA A 70 -3.88 -2.62 1.77
CA ALA A 70 -2.77 -1.77 2.18
C ALA A 70 -1.41 -2.47 2.00
N ASP A 71 -1.34 -3.76 2.34
CA ASP A 71 -0.15 -4.61 2.19
C ASP A 71 0.19 -4.86 0.72
N LEU A 72 -0.81 -5.14 -0.12
CA LEU A 72 -0.67 -5.26 -1.57
C LEU A 72 -0.02 -4.00 -2.17
N LYS A 73 -0.56 -2.82 -1.85
CA LYS A 73 -0.05 -1.55 -2.37
C LYS A 73 1.38 -1.27 -1.88
N HIS A 74 1.69 -1.63 -0.63
CA HIS A 74 3.06 -1.58 -0.13
C HIS A 74 3.98 -2.49 -0.93
N CYS A 75 3.60 -3.75 -1.09
CA CYS A 75 4.37 -4.74 -1.83
C CYS A 75 4.70 -4.24 -3.24
N ILE A 76 3.69 -3.82 -4.00
CA ILE A 76 3.85 -3.32 -5.37
C ILE A 76 4.86 -2.17 -5.42
N VAL A 77 4.73 -1.17 -4.55
CA VAL A 77 5.61 0.00 -4.56
C VAL A 77 7.03 -0.35 -4.11
N SER A 78 7.21 -1.36 -3.26
CA SER A 78 8.50 -1.75 -2.72
C SER A 78 9.27 -2.77 -3.55
N GLU A 79 8.58 -3.63 -4.31
CA GLU A 79 9.20 -4.74 -5.02
C GLU A 79 9.73 -4.36 -6.41
N GLU A 80 10.67 -5.18 -6.90
CA GLU A 80 11.18 -5.07 -8.26
C GLU A 80 10.17 -5.61 -9.28
N CYS A 81 10.20 -5.10 -10.51
CA CYS A 81 9.23 -5.51 -11.53
C CYS A 81 9.26 -7.02 -11.82
N ALA A 82 10.44 -7.66 -11.76
CA ALA A 82 10.55 -9.10 -11.92
C ALA A 82 9.85 -9.89 -10.80
N ALA A 83 9.94 -9.42 -9.55
CA ALA A 83 9.26 -10.04 -8.42
C ALA A 83 7.74 -9.87 -8.51
N ILE A 84 7.28 -8.69 -8.97
CA ILE A 84 5.87 -8.43 -9.24
C ILE A 84 5.34 -9.36 -10.34
N ASP A 85 6.09 -9.52 -11.44
CA ASP A 85 5.76 -10.42 -12.56
C ASP A 85 5.74 -11.90 -12.13
N GLU A 86 6.62 -12.29 -11.20
CA GLU A 86 6.61 -13.60 -10.56
C GLU A 86 5.46 -13.79 -9.56
N GLY A 87 4.64 -12.76 -9.33
CA GLY A 87 3.46 -12.82 -8.47
C GLY A 87 3.77 -12.71 -6.98
N VAL A 88 4.92 -12.15 -6.58
CA VAL A 88 5.29 -11.99 -5.15
C VAL A 88 4.26 -11.17 -4.38
N CYS A 89 3.62 -10.20 -5.04
CA CYS A 89 2.59 -9.36 -4.42
C CYS A 89 1.16 -9.90 -4.62
N TYR A 90 0.98 -11.07 -5.22
CA TYR A 90 -0.34 -11.64 -5.42
C TYR A 90 -0.97 -12.05 -4.08
N ASP A 91 -2.23 -11.66 -3.88
CA ASP A 91 -3.04 -12.07 -2.75
C ASP A 91 -4.34 -12.72 -3.27
N ALA A 92 -4.55 -13.99 -2.92
CA ALA A 92 -5.71 -14.77 -3.35
C ALA A 92 -7.01 -14.38 -2.62
N ASP A 93 -6.90 -13.72 -1.47
CA ASP A 93 -8.03 -13.29 -0.66
C ASP A 93 -8.55 -11.90 -1.09
N LEU A 94 -7.74 -11.17 -1.87
CA LEU A 94 -8.16 -9.93 -2.52
C LEU A 94 -8.80 -10.22 -3.87
N TYR A 95 -9.95 -9.59 -4.12
CA TYR A 95 -10.55 -9.58 -5.44
C TYR A 95 -9.91 -8.44 -6.24
N ILE A 96 -8.77 -8.72 -6.84
CA ILE A 96 -7.99 -7.77 -7.64
C ILE A 96 -8.22 -8.10 -9.13
N TRP A 97 -8.30 -7.05 -9.95
CA TRP A 97 -8.66 -7.12 -11.38
C TRP A 97 -7.49 -7.58 -12.26
#